data_AF-A0A8H7N649-F1
#
_entry.id   AF-A0A8H7N649-F1
#
_cell.length_a   1.000
_cell.length_b   1.000
_cell.length_c   1.000
_cell.angle_alpha   90.00
_cell.angle_beta   90.00
_cell.angle_gamma   90.00
#
_symmetry.space_group_name_H-M   'P 1'
#
loop_
_entity.id
_entity.type
_entity.pdbx_description
1 polymer ?
#
loop_
_entity_poly.entity_id
_entity_poly.type
_entity_poly.pdbx_seq_one_letter_code
_entity_poly.pdbx_strand_id
1 'polypeptide(L)'
;MTFSPRKLAIAGLALAQTAAALSATILADVNRDGHVDVEGNSDVEGKATWTEDRGALFLANIGDTNQRCASSRNFDTCNDAEGNELRNPKYLAPLRTLPITGLSTSAVGTVKVLDQAAAAKTRIFFKSGESWSFVSSNYTFSASELEGGLELGIDARDVRRPEWDGRAQVTFRL
;
A
#
# COMPACT_ATOMS: atom_id res chain seq x y z
N MET A 1 -65.81 2.99 41.87
CA MET A 1 -64.55 2.21 41.84
C MET A 1 -64.06 2.20 40.40
N THR A 2 -62.81 2.57 40.22
CA THR A 2 -62.14 3.09 39.03
C THR A 2 -61.72 2.01 38.02
N PHE A 3 -61.86 2.30 36.73
CA PHE A 3 -61.26 1.58 35.59
C PHE A 3 -59.76 1.92 35.45
N SER A 4 -58.88 0.93 35.18
CA SER A 4 -57.62 1.13 34.41
C SER A 4 -56.79 -0.15 34.21
N PRO A 5 -55.84 -0.21 33.26
CA PRO A 5 -55.94 -1.09 32.09
C PRO A 5 -54.84 -2.18 32.02
N ARG A 6 -55.03 -3.12 31.09
CA ARG A 6 -54.05 -4.16 30.74
C ARG A 6 -52.78 -3.52 30.15
N LYS A 7 -51.62 -3.91 30.70
CA LYS A 7 -50.30 -3.55 30.16
C LYS A 7 -50.03 -4.38 28.89
N LEU A 8 -49.92 -3.72 27.73
CA LEU A 8 -49.28 -4.29 26.54
C LEU A 8 -47.76 -4.17 26.72
N ALA A 9 -47.05 -5.29 26.67
CA ALA A 9 -45.60 -5.31 26.53
C ALA A 9 -45.26 -5.32 25.03
N ILE A 10 -44.74 -4.21 24.52
CA ILE A 10 -44.18 -4.13 23.16
C ILE A 10 -42.72 -4.57 23.25
N ALA A 11 -42.41 -5.75 22.71
CA ALA A 11 -41.05 -6.22 22.55
C ALA A 11 -40.41 -5.51 21.35
N GLY A 12 -39.57 -4.51 21.60
CA GLY A 12 -38.76 -3.87 20.58
C GLY A 12 -37.59 -4.78 20.18
N LEU A 13 -37.62 -5.30 18.95
CA LEU A 13 -36.49 -6.02 18.36
C LEU A 13 -35.43 -4.99 17.95
N ALA A 14 -34.39 -4.83 18.76
CA ALA A 14 -33.25 -4.00 18.40
C ALA A 14 -32.40 -4.75 17.34
N LEU A 15 -32.42 -4.25 16.10
CA LEU A 15 -31.45 -4.64 15.08
C LEU A 15 -30.09 -4.04 15.48
N ALA A 16 -29.23 -4.86 16.09
CA ALA A 16 -27.82 -4.54 16.21
C ALA A 16 -27.16 -4.66 14.82
N GLN A 17 -27.01 -3.53 14.12
CA GLN A 17 -26.09 -3.46 12.99
C GLN A 17 -24.68 -3.59 13.55
N THR A 18 -24.05 -4.75 13.34
CA THR A 18 -22.61 -4.89 13.54
C THR A 18 -21.92 -4.03 12.49
N ALA A 19 -21.42 -2.86 12.90
CA ALA A 19 -20.50 -2.09 12.08
C ALA A 19 -19.23 -2.93 11.92
N ALA A 20 -19.05 -3.54 10.74
CA ALA A 20 -17.75 -4.08 10.38
C ALA A 20 -16.76 -2.91 10.41
N ALA A 21 -15.73 -2.99 11.24
CA ALA A 21 -14.69 -1.97 11.28
C ALA A 21 -14.02 -1.92 9.91
N LEU A 22 -14.02 -0.75 9.25
CA LEU A 22 -13.23 -0.55 8.04
C LEU A 22 -11.75 -0.81 8.37
N SER A 23 -11.15 -1.74 7.64
CA SER A 23 -9.74 -2.13 7.84
C SER A 23 -8.90 -1.72 6.64
N ALA A 24 -8.07 -0.69 6.82
CA ALA A 24 -7.05 -0.32 5.85
C ALA A 24 -5.90 -1.33 5.90
N THR A 25 -5.95 -2.32 5.00
CA THR A 25 -4.95 -3.39 4.93
C THR A 25 -4.09 -3.23 3.69
N ILE A 26 -2.77 -3.16 3.88
CA ILE A 26 -1.78 -3.25 2.81
C ILE A 26 -0.94 -4.52 3.02
N LEU A 27 -0.63 -5.19 1.91
CA LEU A 27 0.04 -6.48 1.82
C LEU A 27 1.21 -6.36 0.84
N ALA A 28 2.22 -7.19 1.08
CA ALA A 28 3.41 -7.36 0.28
C ALA A 28 3.79 -8.85 0.35
N ASP A 29 4.59 -9.32 -0.60
CA ASP A 29 5.08 -10.72 -0.66
C ASP A 29 6.09 -10.97 0.49
N VAL A 30 5.58 -11.25 1.69
CA VAL A 30 6.42 -11.36 2.90
C VAL A 30 6.95 -12.78 3.09
N ASN A 31 6.35 -13.78 2.47
CA ASN A 31 6.86 -15.15 2.42
C ASN A 31 7.88 -15.37 1.27
N ARG A 32 8.03 -14.39 0.36
CA ARG A 32 9.02 -14.33 -0.72
C ARG A 32 8.81 -15.42 -1.78
N ASP A 33 7.56 -15.74 -2.09
CA ASP A 33 7.22 -16.71 -3.12
C ASP A 33 7.01 -16.10 -4.53
N GLY A 34 7.11 -14.77 -4.63
CA GLY A 34 6.95 -14.00 -5.86
C GLY A 34 5.54 -13.46 -6.09
N HIS A 35 4.59 -13.73 -5.19
CA HIS A 35 3.19 -13.32 -5.31
C HIS A 35 2.69 -12.64 -4.03
N VAL A 36 1.77 -11.69 -4.17
CA VAL A 36 1.06 -11.11 -3.02
C VAL A 36 -0.26 -11.82 -2.86
N ASP A 37 -0.42 -12.58 -1.78
CA ASP A 37 -1.66 -13.26 -1.40
C ASP A 37 -2.67 -12.26 -0.83
N VAL A 38 -3.72 -11.99 -1.59
CA VAL A 38 -4.84 -11.10 -1.19
C VAL A 38 -6.12 -11.88 -0.80
N GLU A 39 -6.10 -13.21 -0.96
CA GLU A 39 -7.27 -14.07 -0.72
C GLU A 39 -7.11 -14.89 0.57
N GLY A 40 -5.89 -15.30 0.86
CA GLY A 40 -5.50 -16.03 2.06
C GLY A 40 -4.82 -15.14 3.10
N ASN A 41 -3.94 -15.78 3.88
CA ASN A 41 -3.28 -15.17 5.03
C ASN A 41 -1.75 -15.26 4.98
N SER A 42 -1.15 -15.81 3.91
CA SER A 42 0.31 -16.01 3.85
C SER A 42 1.07 -14.68 3.93
N ASP A 43 0.47 -13.61 3.41
CA ASP A 43 1.05 -12.26 3.47
C ASP A 43 0.46 -11.34 4.54
N VAL A 44 -0.46 -11.86 5.36
CA VAL A 44 -1.08 -11.11 6.47
C VAL A 44 -0.27 -11.26 7.75
N GLU A 45 0.12 -12.49 8.07
CA GLU A 45 0.80 -12.84 9.31
C GLU A 45 2.21 -12.23 9.36
N GLY A 46 2.53 -11.56 10.46
CA GLY A 46 3.87 -11.03 10.70
C GLY A 46 4.31 -9.90 9.76
N LYS A 47 3.47 -9.43 8.83
CA LYS A 47 3.84 -8.46 7.79
C LYS A 47 4.42 -7.12 8.28
N ALA A 48 4.19 -6.78 9.54
CA ALA A 48 4.72 -5.56 10.16
C ALA A 48 6.15 -5.72 10.73
N THR A 49 6.71 -6.93 10.69
CA THR A 49 8.02 -7.25 11.24
C THR A 49 8.87 -7.92 10.16
N TRP A 50 10.12 -7.49 10.05
CA TRP A 50 11.08 -8.08 9.14
C TRP A 50 12.06 -8.96 9.92
N THR A 51 12.30 -10.15 9.40
CA THR A 51 13.23 -11.17 9.89
C THR A 51 14.02 -11.71 8.71
N GLU A 52 15.09 -12.46 8.99
CA GLU A 52 15.87 -13.10 7.92
C GLU A 52 15.01 -14.01 7.04
N ASP A 53 14.00 -14.68 7.61
CA ASP A 53 13.15 -15.63 6.89
C ASP A 53 11.83 -15.03 6.36
N ARG A 54 11.42 -13.86 6.86
CA ARG A 54 10.11 -13.26 6.53
C ARG A 54 10.15 -11.75 6.46
N GLY A 55 9.42 -11.20 5.51
CA GLY A 55 9.35 -9.78 5.22
C GLY A 55 9.70 -9.53 3.76
N ALA A 56 8.88 -8.68 3.11
CA ALA A 56 8.98 -8.43 1.70
C ALA A 56 10.32 -7.78 1.34
N LEU A 57 10.79 -8.07 0.14
CA LEU A 57 12.00 -7.52 -0.43
C LEU A 57 11.65 -6.62 -1.61
N PHE A 58 12.42 -5.57 -1.80
CA PHE A 58 12.36 -4.71 -2.96
C PHE A 58 13.79 -4.31 -3.33
N LEU A 59 14.01 -4.00 -4.60
CA LEU A 59 15.34 -3.71 -5.12
C LEU A 59 15.48 -2.23 -5.48
N ALA A 60 16.72 -1.77 -5.43
CA ALA A 60 17.07 -0.50 -6.04
C ALA A 60 16.99 -0.63 -7.56
N ASN A 61 16.17 0.20 -8.20
CA ASN A 61 15.99 0.21 -9.65
C ASN A 61 17.12 1.02 -10.31
N ILE A 62 18.36 0.66 -10.00
CA ILE A 62 19.59 1.36 -10.43
C ILE A 62 20.14 0.84 -11.77
N GLY A 63 19.31 0.13 -12.53
CA GLY A 63 19.62 -0.26 -13.91
C GLY A 63 19.49 0.92 -14.88
N ASP A 64 19.82 0.68 -16.14
CA ASP A 64 19.65 1.65 -17.23
C ASP A 64 18.87 1.01 -18.38
N THR A 65 17.55 1.00 -18.24
CA THR A 65 16.67 0.48 -19.27
C THR A 65 16.78 1.34 -20.53
N ASN A 66 16.92 0.68 -21.68
CA ASN A 66 17.13 1.30 -22.99
C ASN A 66 18.45 2.08 -23.14
N GLN A 67 19.43 1.89 -22.25
CA GLN A 67 20.78 2.49 -22.37
C GLN A 67 20.77 4.04 -22.42
N ARG A 68 19.85 4.68 -21.70
CA ARG A 68 19.71 6.16 -21.66
C ARG A 68 20.96 6.81 -21.07
N CYS A 69 21.63 6.12 -20.17
CA CYS A 69 22.80 6.60 -19.45
C CYS A 69 24.13 6.22 -20.15
N ALA A 70 24.11 5.66 -21.35
CA ALA A 70 25.32 5.20 -22.05
C ALA A 70 26.39 6.30 -22.26
N SER A 71 25.99 7.56 -22.42
CA SER A 71 26.88 8.71 -22.52
C SER A 71 27.09 9.45 -21.20
N SER A 72 26.42 9.03 -20.13
CA SER A 72 26.56 9.62 -18.80
C SER A 72 27.95 9.30 -18.25
N ARG A 73 28.58 10.30 -17.64
CA ARG A 73 29.78 10.10 -16.81
C ARG A 73 29.44 9.89 -15.33
N ASN A 74 28.15 9.93 -14.99
CA ASN A 74 27.64 9.77 -13.64
C ASN A 74 26.55 8.69 -13.61
N PHE A 75 27.00 7.44 -13.44
CA PHE A 75 26.11 6.26 -13.35
C PHE A 75 25.39 6.18 -11.99
N ASP A 76 25.92 6.87 -10.97
CA ASP A 76 25.28 6.90 -9.65
C ASP A 76 23.97 7.69 -9.68
N THR A 77 23.89 8.74 -10.51
CA THR A 77 22.70 9.60 -10.61
C THR A 77 21.85 9.35 -11.85
N CYS A 78 22.39 8.67 -12.86
CA CYS A 78 21.65 8.30 -14.07
C CYS A 78 21.30 6.81 -14.02
N ASN A 79 20.04 6.52 -13.71
CA ASN A 79 19.48 5.16 -13.69
C ASN A 79 17.95 5.20 -13.81
N ASP A 80 17.30 4.04 -13.79
CA ASP A 80 15.84 3.89 -13.89
C ASP A 80 15.08 4.44 -12.67
N ALA A 81 15.79 4.67 -11.57
CA ALA A 81 15.26 5.28 -10.37
C ALA A 81 15.44 6.80 -10.28
N GLU A 82 16.01 7.42 -11.33
CA GLU A 82 16.14 8.87 -11.43
C GLU A 82 14.76 9.54 -11.57
N GLY A 83 14.46 10.48 -10.68
CA GLY A 83 13.18 11.20 -10.68
C GLY A 83 11.96 10.29 -10.41
N ASN A 84 10.78 10.71 -10.86
CA ASN A 84 9.52 10.04 -10.52
C ASN A 84 8.91 9.28 -11.70
N GLU A 85 9.63 9.16 -12.80
CA GLU A 85 9.17 8.39 -13.95
C GLU A 85 9.52 6.92 -13.77
N LEU A 86 8.52 6.05 -13.94
CA LEU A 86 8.75 4.61 -13.91
C LEU A 86 9.25 4.14 -15.28
N ARG A 87 10.55 3.82 -15.36
CA ARG A 87 11.18 3.42 -16.62
C ARG A 87 11.05 1.93 -16.92
N ASN A 88 11.03 1.11 -15.87
CA ASN A 88 10.93 -0.33 -15.99
C ASN A 88 9.98 -0.92 -14.94
N PRO A 89 8.68 -1.07 -15.27
CA PRO A 89 7.69 -1.60 -14.32
C PRO A 89 7.94 -3.05 -13.92
N LYS A 90 8.71 -3.82 -14.71
CA LYS A 90 8.98 -5.24 -14.45
C LYS A 90 9.69 -5.49 -13.11
N TYR A 91 10.43 -4.50 -12.61
CA TYR A 91 11.25 -4.64 -11.40
C TYR A 91 10.60 -4.05 -10.14
N LEU A 92 9.34 -3.59 -10.23
CA LEU A 92 8.61 -3.19 -9.03
C LEU A 92 8.32 -4.42 -8.16
N ALA A 93 8.61 -4.32 -6.86
CA ALA A 93 8.10 -5.28 -5.90
C ALA A 93 6.60 -4.98 -5.67
N PRO A 94 5.72 -6.00 -5.74
CA PRO A 94 4.28 -5.78 -5.68
C PRO A 94 3.83 -5.40 -4.26
N LEU A 95 2.89 -4.46 -4.19
CA LEU A 95 2.12 -4.10 -3.01
C LEU A 95 0.63 -4.16 -3.37
N ARG A 96 -0.21 -4.63 -2.46
CA ARG A 96 -1.67 -4.68 -2.68
C ARG A 96 -2.40 -4.13 -1.47
N THR A 97 -3.53 -3.47 -1.67
CA THR A 97 -4.48 -3.24 -0.57
C THR A 97 -5.70 -4.14 -0.73
N LEU A 98 -6.32 -4.51 0.39
CA LEU A 98 -7.61 -5.18 0.35
C LEU A 98 -8.72 -4.16 -0.01
N PRO A 99 -9.79 -4.61 -0.69
CA PRO A 99 -10.98 -3.79 -0.94
C PRO A 99 -11.56 -3.18 0.34
N ILE A 100 -11.99 -1.92 0.27
CA ILE A 100 -12.71 -1.26 1.36
C ILE A 100 -14.10 -0.86 0.87
N THR A 101 -15.11 -1.62 1.27
CA THR A 101 -16.51 -1.37 0.89
C THR A 101 -17.21 -0.45 1.89
N GLY A 102 -18.20 0.31 1.41
CA GLY A 102 -19.05 1.15 2.28
C GLY A 102 -18.41 2.47 2.70
N LEU A 103 -17.38 2.92 1.97
CA LEU A 103 -16.82 4.26 2.12
C LEU A 103 -17.84 5.32 1.72
N SER A 104 -17.81 6.49 2.38
CA SER A 104 -18.51 7.66 1.84
C SER A 104 -17.83 8.11 0.55
N THR A 105 -18.56 8.76 -0.34
CA THR A 105 -18.00 9.30 -1.59
C THR A 105 -16.93 10.38 -1.37
N SER A 106 -16.89 10.98 -0.18
CA SER A 106 -15.88 11.94 0.26
C SER A 106 -14.68 11.31 0.98
N ALA A 107 -14.69 10.00 1.21
CA ALA A 107 -13.58 9.33 1.87
C ALA A 107 -12.34 9.36 0.98
N VAL A 108 -11.19 9.48 1.65
CA VAL A 108 -9.88 9.45 1.00
C VAL A 108 -8.99 8.43 1.69
N GLY A 109 -7.96 7.97 0.99
CA GLY A 109 -6.94 7.11 1.57
C GLY A 109 -5.55 7.60 1.20
N THR A 110 -4.54 7.23 1.99
CA THR A 110 -3.15 7.57 1.74
C THR A 110 -2.25 6.37 1.93
N VAL A 111 -1.27 6.21 1.04
CA VAL A 111 -0.20 5.22 1.16
C VAL A 111 1.13 5.97 1.30
N LYS A 112 1.88 5.70 2.36
CA LYS A 112 3.12 6.44 2.67
C LYS A 112 4.19 5.54 3.26
N VAL A 113 5.45 5.87 2.96
CA VAL A 113 6.61 5.38 3.70
C VAL A 113 6.79 6.26 4.93
N LEU A 114 6.84 5.67 6.12
CA LEU A 114 6.80 6.43 7.39
C LEU A 114 8.08 7.20 7.70
N ASP A 115 9.23 6.54 7.59
CA ASP A 115 10.52 7.17 7.87
C ASP A 115 10.91 8.11 6.72
N GLN A 116 11.40 9.31 7.04
CA GLN A 116 11.71 10.32 6.03
C GLN A 116 12.93 9.94 5.18
N ALA A 117 13.96 9.30 5.77
CA ALA A 117 15.12 8.87 5.02
C ALA A 117 14.73 7.73 4.06
N ALA A 118 13.95 6.75 4.53
CA ALA A 118 13.40 5.69 3.70
C ALA A 118 12.49 6.25 2.59
N ALA A 119 11.62 7.22 2.90
CA ALA A 119 10.73 7.85 1.92
C ALA A 119 11.51 8.60 0.82
N ALA A 120 12.63 9.24 1.17
CA ALA A 120 13.50 9.88 0.19
C ALA A 120 14.23 8.87 -0.72
N LYS A 121 14.41 7.62 -0.25
CA LYS A 121 15.14 6.55 -0.95
C LYS A 121 14.24 5.54 -1.65
N THR A 122 12.92 5.66 -1.54
CA THR A 122 11.95 4.73 -2.13
C THR A 122 10.95 5.45 -3.01
N ARG A 123 10.29 4.69 -3.89
CA ARG A 123 9.21 5.19 -4.73
C ARG A 123 8.08 4.19 -4.71
N ILE A 124 6.86 4.67 -4.57
CA ILE A 124 5.65 3.88 -4.71
C ILE A 124 4.93 4.35 -5.97
N PHE A 125 4.46 3.40 -6.76
CA PHE A 125 3.67 3.64 -7.96
C PHE A 125 2.32 2.97 -7.82
N PHE A 126 1.28 3.63 -8.32
CA PHE A 126 -0.08 3.11 -8.39
C PHE A 126 -0.42 2.76 -9.83
N LYS A 127 -0.97 1.57 -10.01
CA LYS A 127 -1.42 1.09 -11.31
C LYS A 127 -2.91 1.37 -11.50
N SER A 128 -3.22 2.08 -12.58
CA SER A 128 -4.58 2.30 -13.06
C SER A 128 -4.68 1.83 -14.52
N GLY A 129 -5.40 0.72 -14.73
CA GLY A 129 -5.36 -0.01 -15.99
C GLY A 129 -3.95 -0.50 -16.30
N GLU A 130 -3.40 -0.07 -17.43
CA GLU A 130 -2.03 -0.39 -17.86
C GLU A 130 -1.00 0.68 -17.45
N SER A 131 -1.45 1.81 -16.90
CA SER A 131 -0.59 2.95 -16.57
C SER A 131 -0.15 2.93 -15.12
N TRP A 132 1.09 3.36 -14.88
CA TRP A 132 1.65 3.56 -13.54
C TRP A 132 1.85 5.04 -13.26
N SER A 133 1.44 5.48 -12.07
CA SER A 133 1.61 6.86 -11.62
C SER A 133 2.37 6.91 -10.29
N PHE A 134 3.26 7.89 -10.14
CA PHE A 134 4.01 8.06 -8.90
C PHE A 134 3.10 8.53 -7.76
N VAL A 135 3.15 7.83 -6.63
CA VAL A 135 2.41 8.18 -5.41
C VAL A 135 3.27 9.13 -4.57
N SER A 136 3.00 10.42 -4.69
CA SER A 136 3.66 11.43 -3.86
C SER A 136 3.21 11.37 -2.39
N SER A 137 3.94 12.03 -1.50
CA SER A 137 3.62 12.06 -0.06
C SER A 137 2.27 12.73 0.29
N ASN A 138 1.73 13.53 -0.62
CA ASN A 138 0.43 14.19 -0.55
C ASN A 138 -0.62 13.57 -1.48
N TYR A 139 -0.31 12.46 -2.14
CA TYR A 139 -1.28 11.75 -2.98
C TYR A 139 -2.41 11.18 -2.11
N THR A 140 -3.64 11.33 -2.59
CA THR A 140 -4.84 10.80 -1.95
C THR A 140 -5.60 9.93 -2.94
N PHE A 141 -5.95 8.72 -2.51
CA PHE A 141 -6.84 7.82 -3.24
C PHE A 141 -8.29 8.16 -2.92
N SER A 142 -9.14 8.20 -3.93
CA SER A 142 -10.58 8.40 -3.82
C SER A 142 -11.29 7.14 -3.30
N ALA A 143 -12.49 7.30 -2.75
CA ALA A 143 -13.33 6.17 -2.35
C ALA A 143 -13.49 5.11 -3.46
N SER A 144 -13.72 5.53 -4.71
CA SER A 144 -13.88 4.61 -5.84
C SER A 144 -12.62 3.81 -6.18
N GLU A 145 -11.41 4.37 -5.94
CA GLU A 145 -10.17 3.61 -6.13
C GLU A 145 -9.96 2.60 -5.01
N LEU A 146 -10.36 2.94 -3.79
CA LEU A 146 -10.23 2.08 -2.61
C LEU A 146 -11.22 0.92 -2.57
N GLU A 147 -12.39 1.07 -3.21
CA GLU A 147 -13.44 0.04 -3.26
C GLU A 147 -12.96 -1.27 -3.90
N GLY A 148 -12.09 -1.21 -4.91
CA GLY A 148 -11.53 -2.39 -5.57
C GLY A 148 -10.25 -2.93 -4.95
N GLY A 149 -9.65 -2.20 -4.00
CA GLY A 149 -8.27 -2.40 -3.58
C GLY A 149 -7.27 -1.89 -4.62
N LEU A 150 -6.10 -1.46 -4.15
CA LEU A 150 -5.07 -0.85 -4.97
C LEU A 150 -4.06 -1.90 -5.44
N GLU A 151 -3.64 -1.80 -6.70
CA GLU A 151 -2.42 -2.44 -7.20
C GLU A 151 -1.29 -1.40 -7.20
N LEU A 152 -0.27 -1.67 -6.40
CA LEU A 152 0.85 -0.78 -6.14
C LEU A 152 2.15 -1.52 -6.43
N GLY A 153 3.22 -0.76 -6.65
CA GLY A 153 4.56 -1.31 -6.78
C GLY A 153 5.57 -0.39 -6.12
N ILE A 154 6.60 -0.96 -5.51
CA ILE A 154 7.65 -0.24 -4.82
C ILE A 154 9.03 -0.60 -5.39
N ASP A 155 9.88 0.42 -5.53
CA ASP A 155 11.31 0.25 -5.73
C ASP A 155 12.12 1.23 -4.88
N ALA A 156 13.44 1.03 -4.88
CA ALA A 156 14.37 1.97 -4.27
C ALA A 156 15.10 2.81 -5.32
N ARG A 157 15.48 4.02 -4.91
CA ARG A 157 16.42 4.89 -5.63
C ARG A 157 17.87 4.51 -5.43
N ASP A 158 18.12 3.75 -4.39
CA ASP A 158 19.45 3.58 -3.86
C ASP A 158 19.55 2.26 -3.09
N VAL A 159 20.78 1.83 -2.85
CA VAL A 159 21.05 0.71 -1.95
C VAL A 159 21.13 1.20 -0.50
N ARG A 160 21.26 0.27 0.45
CA ARG A 160 21.57 0.60 1.86
C ARG A 160 22.81 1.50 1.95
N ARG A 161 22.72 2.57 2.75
CA ARG A 161 23.81 3.52 3.02
C ARG A 161 23.86 3.89 4.52
N PRO A 162 24.89 4.58 5.02
CA PRO A 162 24.95 4.97 6.43
C PRO A 162 23.72 5.77 6.92
N GLU A 163 23.10 6.56 6.05
CA GLU A 163 21.90 7.35 6.35
C GLU A 163 20.58 6.58 6.24
N TRP A 164 20.61 5.37 5.66
CA TRP A 164 19.41 4.55 5.46
C TRP A 164 19.74 3.06 5.45
N ASP A 165 19.16 2.33 6.40
CA ASP A 165 19.46 0.92 6.65
C ASP A 165 18.93 -0.06 5.58
N GLY A 166 18.21 0.45 4.58
CA GLY A 166 17.60 -0.30 3.49
C GLY A 166 16.15 -0.74 3.75
N ARG A 167 15.57 -0.37 4.90
CA ARG A 167 14.20 -0.76 5.27
C ARG A 167 13.21 0.35 4.94
N ALA A 168 12.02 -0.02 4.47
CA ALA A 168 10.91 0.91 4.29
C ALA A 168 9.65 0.34 4.96
N GLN A 169 9.06 1.12 5.87
CA GLN A 169 7.77 0.79 6.45
C GLN A 169 6.67 1.54 5.70
N VAL A 170 5.89 0.80 4.92
CA VAL A 170 4.75 1.33 4.16
C VAL A 170 3.49 1.26 5.02
N THR A 171 2.72 2.34 5.02
CA THR A 171 1.42 2.43 5.72
C THR A 171 0.32 2.80 4.76
N PHE A 172 -0.87 2.29 5.04
CA PHE A 172 -2.11 2.64 4.36
C PHE A 172 -3.12 3.11 5.40
N ARG A 173 -3.73 4.28 5.18
CA ARG A 173 -4.69 4.91 6.10
C ARG A 173 -5.86 5.50 5.31
N LEU A 174 -7.01 5.58 5.97
CA LEU A 174 -8.20 6.36 5.57
C LEU A 174 -8.17 7.74 6.26
#